data_AF-F1YN97-F1
#
_entry.id   AF-F1YN97-F1
#
_cell.length_a   1.000
_cell.length_b   1.000
_cell.length_c   1.000
_cell.angle_alpha   90.00
_cell.angle_beta   90.00
_cell.angle_gamma   90.00
#
_symmetry.space_group_name_H-M   'P 1'
#
loop_
_entity.id
_entity.type
_entity.pdbx_description
1 polymer ?
#
loop_
_entity_poly.entity_id
_entity_poly.type
_entity_poly.pdbx_seq_one_letter_code
_entity_poly.pdbx_strand_id
1 'polypeptide(L)' 'MAEQSGASRPAKREPKKVLLRLDPEVHAAIAKWAADDLRSVNAQLEYALRLALKHAGRGPN' A
#
# COMPACT_ATOMS: atom_id res chain seq x y z
N MET A 1 -24.99 3.32 -36.06
CA MET A 1 -23.58 2.90 -35.82
C MET A 1 -22.76 4.17 -35.62
N ALA A 2 -22.12 4.44 -34.50
CA ALA A 2 -21.80 3.62 -33.34
C ALA A 2 -21.80 4.51 -32.08
N GLU A 3 -22.35 3.98 -31.00
CA GLU A 3 -22.32 4.58 -29.67
C GLU A 3 -20.89 4.52 -29.14
N GLN A 4 -20.30 5.68 -28.85
CA GLN A 4 -19.02 5.76 -28.15
C GLN A 4 -19.26 5.50 -26.67
N SER A 5 -19.17 4.22 -26.28
CA SER A 5 -19.16 3.79 -24.89
C SER A 5 -17.97 4.40 -24.17
N GLY A 6 -18.23 5.40 -23.33
CA GLY A 6 -17.25 5.95 -22.41
C GLY A 6 -16.84 4.91 -21.38
N ALA A 7 -15.69 4.27 -21.61
CA ALA A 7 -15.05 3.44 -20.60
C ALA A 7 -14.70 4.33 -19.39
N SER A 8 -15.45 4.18 -18.29
CA SER A 8 -15.12 4.82 -17.01
C SER A 8 -13.73 4.38 -16.60
N ARG A 9 -12.75 5.30 -16.64
CA ARG A 9 -11.45 5.10 -15.98
C ARG A 9 -11.75 4.79 -14.50
N PRO A 10 -11.20 3.72 -13.92
CA PRO A 10 -11.43 3.44 -12.51
C PRO A 10 -10.98 4.67 -11.71
N ALA A 11 -11.89 5.18 -10.87
CA ALA A 11 -11.63 6.34 -10.04
C ALA A 11 -10.33 6.11 -9.26
N LYS A 12 -9.37 7.03 -9.41
CA LYS A 12 -8.08 6.98 -8.73
C LYS A 12 -8.33 6.88 -7.23
N ARG A 13 -8.17 5.68 -6.66
CA ARG A 13 -8.35 5.47 -5.22
C ARG A 13 -7.23 6.17 -4.49
N GLU A 14 -7.53 7.29 -3.85
CA GLU A 14 -6.56 8.01 -3.06
C GLU A 14 -6.15 7.18 -1.83
N PRO A 15 -4.85 7.09 -1.52
CA PRO A 15 -4.39 6.36 -0.35
C PRO A 15 -4.93 7.04 0.91
N LYS A 16 -5.56 6.25 1.79
CA LYS A 16 -6.10 6.76 3.05
C LYS A 16 -4.94 7.09 4.00
N LYS A 17 -4.84 8.36 4.42
CA LYS A 17 -3.87 8.80 5.43
C LYS A 17 -4.39 8.40 6.81
N VAL A 18 -3.61 7.60 7.54
CA VAL A 18 -3.95 7.14 8.89
C VAL A 18 -2.77 7.46 9.82
N LEU A 19 -3.06 7.96 11.02
CA LEU A 19 -2.05 8.09 12.07
C LEU A 19 -1.82 6.71 12.70
N LEU A 20 -0.65 6.14 12.46
CA LEU A 20 -0.25 4.85 13.03
C LEU A 20 0.67 5.09 14.22
N ARG A 21 0.35 4.50 15.37
CA ARG A 21 1.30 4.38 16.48
C ARG A 21 2.12 3.12 16.25
N LEU A 22 3.41 3.30 16.05
CA LEU A 22 4.35 2.21 15.84
C LEU A 22 5.43 2.27 16.91
N ASP A 23 5.87 1.10 17.35
CA ASP A 23 7.08 1.00 18.16
C ASP A 23 8.28 1.62 17.40
N PRO A 24 9.11 2.45 18.06
CA PRO A 24 10.20 3.16 17.38
C PRO A 24 11.25 2.22 16.79
N GLU A 25 11.50 1.06 17.41
CA GLU A 25 12.47 0.09 16.88
C GLU A 25 11.92 -0.59 15.62
N VAL A 26 10.62 -0.90 15.61
CA VAL A 26 9.94 -1.43 14.42
C VAL A 26 9.95 -0.39 13.28
N HIS A 27 9.70 0.88 13.59
CA HIS A 27 9.79 1.95 12.60
C HIS A 27 11.19 2.04 11.99
N ALA A 28 12.23 1.99 12.82
CA ALA A 28 13.63 2.04 12.36
C ALA A 28 13.99 0.85 11.44
N ALA A 29 13.55 -0.36 11.80
CA ALA A 29 13.76 -1.55 10.99
C ALA A 29 13.09 -1.43 9.60
N ILE A 30 11.84 -0.94 9.56
CA ILE A 30 11.13 -0.72 8.29
C ILE A 30 11.78 0.38 7.47
N ALA A 31 12.24 1.46 8.11
CA ALA A 31 12.93 2.55 7.42
C ALA A 31 14.24 2.08 6.78
N LYS A 32 15.00 1.23 7.47
CA LYS A 32 16.21 0.61 6.92
C LYS A 32 15.87 -0.28 5.73
N TRP A 33 14.89 -1.17 5.87
CA TRP A 33 14.47 -2.04 4.76
C TRP A 33 13.97 -1.24 3.55
N ALA A 34 13.23 -0.15 3.77
CA ALA A 34 12.80 0.74 2.71
C ALA A 34 13.98 1.39 1.98
N ALA A 35 15.01 1.81 2.72
CA ALA A 35 16.23 2.37 2.15
C ALA A 35 17.01 1.34 1.31
N ASP A 36 17.12 0.09 1.80
CA ASP A 36 17.78 -1.01 1.10
C ASP A 36 17.07 -1.31 -0.24
N ASP A 37 15.74 -1.19 -0.29
CA ASP A 37 14.93 -1.44 -1.49
C ASP A 37 14.68 -0.18 -2.35
N LEU A 38 15.32 0.96 -2.04
CA LEU A 38 15.11 2.26 -2.70
C LEU A 38 13.64 2.69 -2.76
N ARG A 39 12.88 2.42 -1.70
CA ARG A 39 11.46 2.72 -1.55
C ARG A 39 11.20 3.72 -0.42
N SER A 40 10.05 4.39 -0.47
CA SER A 40 9.61 5.20 0.67
C SER A 40 9.13 4.30 1.81
N VAL A 41 9.27 4.78 3.04
CA VAL A 41 8.79 4.07 4.24
C VAL A 41 7.29 3.74 4.14
N ASN A 42 6.48 4.65 3.60
CA ASN A 42 5.05 4.42 3.40
C ASN A 42 4.77 3.32 2.36
N ALA A 43 5.52 3.29 1.25
CA ALA A 43 5.39 2.22 0.27
C ALA A 43 5.82 0.87 0.85
N GLN A 44 6.86 0.86 1.70
CA GLN A 44 7.32 -0.34 2.38
C GLN A 44 6.30 -0.86 3.40
N LEU A 45 5.69 0.04 4.18
CA LEU A 45 4.59 -0.28 5.08
C LEU A 45 3.40 -0.87 4.31
N GLU A 46 3.00 -0.26 3.19
CA GLU A 46 1.90 -0.78 2.38
C GLU A 46 2.21 -2.20 1.87
N TYR A 47 3.43 -2.42 1.36
CA TYR A 47 3.88 -3.73 0.90
C TYR A 47 3.81 -4.77 2.03
N ALA A 48 4.37 -4.47 3.20
CA ALA A 48 4.36 -5.37 4.35
C ALA A 48 2.93 -5.70 4.82
N LEU A 49 2.05 -4.69 4.87
CA LEU A 49 0.64 -4.88 5.24
C LEU A 49 -0.11 -5.78 4.24
N ARG A 50 0.07 -5.54 2.93
CA ARG A 50 -0.55 -6.38 1.89
C ARG A 50 -0.05 -7.82 1.96
N LEU A 51 1.24 -8.00 2.21
CA LEU A 51 1.85 -9.32 2.36
C LEU A 51 1.27 -10.04 3.59
N ALA A 52 1.20 -9.37 4.75
CA ALA A 52 0.62 -9.92 5.96
C ALA A 52 -0.87 -10.28 5.80
N LEU A 53 -1.66 -9.42 5.15
CA LEU A 53 -3.07 -9.71 4.83
C LEU A 53 -3.20 -10.92 3.91
N LYS A 54 -2.36 -11.04 2.88
CA LYS A 54 -2.34 -12.21 2.00
C LYS A 54 -2.00 -13.50 2.77
N HIS A 55 -0.98 -13.48 3.62
CA HIS A 55 -0.63 -14.63 4.46
C HIS A 55 -1.74 -15.01 5.45
N ALA A 56 -2.48 -14.03 5.96
CA ALA A 56 -3.63 -14.26 6.82
C ALA A 56 -4.90 -14.72 6.07
N GLY A 57 -4.86 -14.84 4.74
CA GLY A 57 -6.05 -15.13 3.92
C GLY A 57 -7.08 -14.00 3.92
N ARG A 58 -6.66 -12.77 4.25
CA ARG A 58 -7.48 -11.55 4.35
C ARG A 58 -7.07 -10.50 3.31
N GLY A 59 -6.37 -10.93 2.26
CA GLY A 59 -5.99 -10.05 1.16
C GLY A 59 -7.24 -9.42 0.54
N PRO A 60 -7.15 -8.18 0.02
CA PRO A 60 -8.23 -7.66 -0.80
C PRO A 60 -8.48 -8.61 -1.97
N ASN A 61 -9.73 -9.07 -2.13
CA ASN A 61 -10.18 -9.84 -3.29
C ASN A 61 -10.11 -8.99 -4.57
#